data_AF-A0A655DDY0-F1
#
_entry.id   AF-A0A655DDY0-F1
#
_cell.length_a   1.000
_cell.length_b   1.000
_cell.length_c   1.000
_cell.angle_alpha   90.00
_cell.angle_beta   90.00
_cell.angle_gamma   90.00
#
_symmetry.space_group_name_H-M   'P 1'
#
loop_
_entity.id
_entity.type
_entity.pdbx_description
1 polymer ?
#
loop_
_entity_poly.entity_id
_entity_poly.type
_entity_poly.pdbx_seq_one_letter_code
_entity_poly.pdbx_strand_id
1 'polypeptide(L)'
;MRRHLDTLEQQLGCRFTHAATSFPPGTDPRISINVLESAGLEVSHVLDEPTAVADLLALDNAGVVDIGGGTTGIAIVKQGKVTYSADEATGGHHISLTLAGNRRIPLEEAEQYKRSNAQEIWPVVKPVYEKMAEIVARHIEGQGIADLWLAGGSCMQPGVEALFRQRFPELQVHLPQHSLFMTPLAIANSGRAKAEGLYAS
;
A
#
# COMPACT_ATOMS: atom_id res chain seq x y z
N MET A 1 6.56 -7.70 16.08
CA MET A 1 5.13 -7.79 16.40
C MET A 1 4.90 -7.60 17.90
N ARG A 2 5.21 -8.57 18.78
CA ARG A 2 4.99 -8.45 20.25
C ARG A 2 5.47 -7.13 20.87
N ARG A 3 6.71 -6.70 20.59
CA ARG A 3 7.22 -5.38 21.04
C ARG A 3 6.33 -4.20 20.65
N HIS A 4 5.70 -4.22 19.48
CA HIS A 4 4.77 -3.14 19.08
C HIS A 4 3.46 -3.22 19.85
N LEU A 5 2.94 -4.43 20.11
CA LEU A 5 1.78 -4.62 20.98
C LEU A 5 2.08 -4.13 22.39
N ASP A 6 3.16 -4.58 23.01
CA ASP A 6 3.53 -4.20 24.38
C ASP A 6 3.60 -2.67 24.54
N THR A 7 4.24 -1.99 23.58
CA THR A 7 4.30 -0.53 23.54
C THR A 7 2.92 0.11 23.43
N LEU A 8 2.06 -0.39 22.54
CA LEU A 8 0.71 0.16 22.33
C LEU A 8 -0.20 -0.11 23.54
N GLU A 9 -0.15 -1.31 24.13
CA GLU A 9 -0.92 -1.66 25.32
C GLU A 9 -0.49 -0.80 26.52
N GLN A 10 0.81 -0.52 26.67
CA GLN A 10 1.30 0.38 27.70
C GLN A 10 0.83 1.82 27.47
N GLN A 11 0.81 2.29 26.22
CA GLN A 11 0.37 3.65 25.88
C GLN A 11 -1.14 3.84 26.02
N LEU A 12 -1.93 2.82 25.71
CA LEU A 12 -3.39 2.89 25.66
C LEU A 12 -4.07 2.33 26.92
N GLY A 13 -3.33 1.64 27.78
CA GLY A 13 -3.83 1.10 29.05
C GLY A 13 -4.82 -0.06 28.89
N CYS A 14 -4.82 -0.74 27.73
CA CYS A 14 -5.69 -1.89 27.46
C CYS A 14 -4.89 -3.01 26.79
N ARG A 15 -5.40 -4.24 26.86
CA ARG A 15 -4.86 -5.37 26.11
C ARG A 15 -5.60 -5.57 24.80
N PHE A 16 -4.86 -5.87 23.74
CA PHE A 16 -5.43 -6.30 22.48
C PHE A 16 -5.62 -7.80 22.50
N THR A 17 -6.83 -8.25 22.18
CA THR A 17 -7.17 -9.68 22.09
C THR A 17 -7.44 -10.12 20.67
N HIS A 18 -7.77 -9.19 19.77
CA HIS A 18 -8.14 -9.46 18.39
C HIS A 18 -7.39 -8.56 17.42
N ALA A 19 -7.15 -9.04 16.21
CA ALA A 19 -6.70 -8.22 15.08
C ALA A 19 -7.23 -8.73 13.74
N ALA A 20 -7.40 -7.82 12.80
CA ALA A 20 -7.56 -8.15 11.40
C ALA A 20 -6.19 -8.14 10.72
N THR A 21 -6.04 -8.92 9.65
CA THR A 21 -4.84 -8.93 8.83
C THR A 21 -5.17 -9.04 7.36
N SER A 22 -4.18 -8.77 6.53
CA SER A 22 -4.23 -9.02 5.10
C SER A 22 -3.11 -9.94 4.63
N PHE A 23 -3.19 -10.34 3.38
CA PHE A 23 -2.14 -11.06 2.70
C PHE A 23 -1.97 -10.51 1.27
N PRO A 24 -0.73 -10.48 0.75
CA PRO A 24 -0.50 -10.14 -0.64
C PRO A 24 -1.20 -11.15 -1.57
N PRO A 25 -1.74 -10.71 -2.71
CA PRO A 25 -2.28 -11.59 -3.74
C PRO A 25 -1.31 -12.73 -4.11
N GLY A 26 -1.82 -13.94 -4.29
CA GLY A 26 -1.01 -15.10 -4.68
C GLY A 26 -0.18 -15.74 -3.56
N THR A 27 -0.33 -15.31 -2.30
CA THR A 27 0.32 -15.92 -1.13
C THR A 27 -0.67 -16.67 -0.24
N ASP A 28 -0.19 -17.58 0.62
CA ASP A 28 -1.04 -18.28 1.60
C ASP A 28 -1.36 -17.31 2.77
N PRO A 29 -2.65 -17.04 3.07
CA PRO A 29 -3.05 -16.17 4.18
C PRO A 29 -2.53 -16.65 5.54
N ARG A 30 -2.21 -17.94 5.69
CA ARG A 30 -1.64 -18.49 6.92
C ARG A 30 -0.31 -17.85 7.32
N ILE A 31 0.42 -17.28 6.35
CA ILE A 31 1.66 -16.56 6.65
C ILE A 31 1.38 -15.37 7.59
N SER A 32 0.32 -14.60 7.33
CA SER A 32 -0.07 -13.47 8.16
C SER A 32 -0.81 -13.90 9.43
N ILE A 33 -1.71 -14.89 9.33
CA ILE A 33 -2.49 -15.42 10.47
C ILE A 33 -1.57 -15.93 11.57
N ASN A 34 -0.59 -16.79 11.21
CA ASN A 34 0.31 -17.39 12.18
C ASN A 34 1.14 -16.34 12.94
N VAL A 35 1.49 -15.21 12.30
CA VAL A 35 2.22 -14.11 12.94
C VAL A 35 1.35 -13.46 14.03
N LEU A 36 0.06 -13.24 13.77
CA LEU A 36 -0.87 -12.70 14.77
C LEU A 36 -1.13 -13.66 15.92
N GLU A 37 -1.43 -14.92 15.61
CA GLU A 37 -1.69 -15.95 16.63
C GLU A 37 -0.47 -16.18 17.52
N SER A 38 0.74 -16.21 16.93
CA SER A 38 1.99 -16.33 17.69
C SER A 38 2.24 -15.15 18.63
N ALA A 39 1.59 -14.01 18.39
CA ALA A 39 1.64 -12.85 19.27
C ALA A 39 0.52 -12.83 20.32
N GLY A 40 -0.35 -13.84 20.36
CA GLY A 40 -1.44 -13.95 21.32
C GLY A 40 -2.72 -13.22 20.91
N LEU A 41 -2.87 -12.88 19.61
CA LEU A 41 -4.09 -12.26 19.09
C LEU A 41 -4.96 -13.30 18.36
N GLU A 42 -6.26 -13.21 18.58
CA GLU A 42 -7.26 -13.90 17.78
C GLU A 42 -7.50 -13.15 16.46
N VAL A 43 -7.54 -13.89 15.34
CA VAL A 43 -7.71 -13.27 14.02
C VAL A 43 -9.20 -13.09 13.72
N SER A 44 -9.67 -11.84 13.78
CA SER A 44 -11.09 -11.51 13.55
C SER A 44 -11.46 -11.50 12.07
N HIS A 45 -10.54 -11.09 11.21
CA HIS A 45 -10.77 -10.95 9.78
C HIS A 45 -9.48 -11.12 8.96
N VAL A 46 -9.63 -11.72 7.77
CA VAL A 46 -8.56 -11.95 6.81
C VAL A 46 -9.11 -11.65 5.43
N LEU A 47 -8.41 -10.80 4.68
CA LEU A 47 -8.75 -10.41 3.31
C LEU A 47 -7.49 -10.08 2.53
N ASP A 48 -7.53 -10.11 1.20
CA ASP A 48 -6.40 -9.63 0.41
C ASP A 48 -6.28 -8.09 0.51
N GLU A 49 -5.06 -7.59 0.37
CA GLU A 49 -4.77 -6.15 0.50
C GLU A 49 -5.58 -5.26 -0.46
N PRO A 50 -5.70 -5.59 -1.76
CA PRO A 50 -6.55 -4.84 -2.68
C PRO A 50 -8.00 -4.72 -2.24
N THR A 51 -8.61 -5.82 -1.80
CA THR A 51 -10.00 -5.84 -1.34
C THR A 51 -10.21 -4.94 -0.14
N ALA A 52 -9.26 -4.92 0.82
CA ALA A 52 -9.37 -4.04 1.98
C ALA A 52 -9.51 -2.57 1.58
N VAL A 53 -8.67 -2.10 0.65
CA VAL A 53 -8.69 -0.71 0.18
C VAL A 53 -9.95 -0.42 -0.62
N ALA A 54 -10.36 -1.35 -1.49
CA ALA A 54 -11.58 -1.23 -2.28
C ALA A 54 -12.82 -1.06 -1.40
N ASP A 55 -12.94 -1.87 -0.34
CA ASP A 55 -14.05 -1.82 0.61
C ASP A 55 -14.06 -0.51 1.42
N LEU A 56 -12.90 -0.08 1.93
CA LEU A 56 -12.79 1.16 2.73
C LEU A 56 -13.27 2.39 1.94
N LEU A 57 -12.90 2.47 0.66
CA LEU A 57 -13.18 3.61 -0.20
C LEU A 57 -14.46 3.43 -1.05
N ALA A 58 -15.15 2.29 -0.91
CA ALA A 58 -16.31 1.93 -1.73
C ALA A 58 -16.06 2.10 -3.24
N LEU A 59 -14.89 1.62 -3.70
CA LEU A 59 -14.44 1.83 -5.07
C LEU A 59 -15.30 1.10 -6.10
N ASP A 60 -15.55 1.75 -7.22
CA ASP A 60 -16.10 1.14 -8.42
C ASP A 60 -15.42 1.72 -9.66
N ASN A 61 -15.24 0.90 -10.69
CA ASN A 61 -14.54 1.25 -11.92
C ASN A 61 -13.20 1.96 -11.69
N ALA A 62 -12.43 1.49 -10.71
CA ALA A 62 -11.20 2.14 -10.25
C ALA A 62 -9.99 1.20 -10.30
N GLY A 63 -8.81 1.76 -10.51
CA GLY A 63 -7.53 1.11 -10.27
C GLY A 63 -6.95 1.55 -8.92
N VAL A 64 -6.33 0.62 -8.19
CA VAL A 64 -5.51 0.91 -7.00
C VAL A 64 -4.08 0.51 -7.31
N VAL A 65 -3.12 1.41 -7.05
CA VAL A 65 -1.69 1.19 -7.23
C VAL A 65 -1.00 1.42 -5.89
N ASP A 66 -0.54 0.36 -5.24
CA ASP A 66 0.22 0.44 -3.99
C ASP A 66 1.72 0.31 -4.27
N ILE A 67 2.43 1.44 -4.24
CA ILE A 67 3.89 1.45 -4.38
C ILE A 67 4.53 1.35 -2.99
N GLY A 68 4.74 0.11 -2.57
CA GLY A 68 5.40 -0.25 -1.32
C GLY A 68 6.92 -0.09 -1.38
N GLY A 69 7.60 -0.74 -0.43
CA GLY A 69 9.07 -0.76 -0.36
C GLY A 69 9.72 -1.66 -1.41
N GLY A 70 9.24 -2.90 -1.54
CA GLY A 70 9.82 -3.89 -2.46
C GLY A 70 9.00 -4.11 -3.73
N THR A 71 7.69 -3.95 -3.63
CA THR A 71 6.72 -4.31 -4.67
C THR A 71 5.79 -3.15 -4.99
N THR A 72 5.18 -3.24 -6.16
CA THR A 72 4.10 -2.38 -6.62
C THR A 72 2.90 -3.28 -6.90
N GLY A 73 1.89 -3.20 -6.04
CA GLY A 73 0.63 -3.90 -6.23
C GLY A 73 -0.29 -3.09 -7.14
N ILE A 74 -0.93 -3.76 -8.10
CA ILE A 74 -1.96 -3.18 -8.96
C ILE A 74 -3.23 -3.99 -8.77
N ALA A 75 -4.37 -3.30 -8.60
CA ALA A 75 -5.68 -3.94 -8.58
C ALA A 75 -6.71 -3.14 -9.36
N ILE A 76 -7.64 -3.85 -10.00
CA ILE A 76 -8.78 -3.27 -10.69
C ILE A 76 -10.04 -3.67 -9.95
N VAL A 77 -10.86 -2.67 -9.63
CA VAL A 77 -12.14 -2.83 -8.97
C VAL A 77 -13.26 -2.54 -9.95
N LYS A 78 -14.17 -3.50 -10.10
CA LYS A 78 -15.41 -3.38 -10.89
C LYS A 78 -16.58 -3.87 -10.07
N GLN A 79 -17.65 -3.09 -10.04
CA GLN A 79 -18.87 -3.36 -9.29
C GLN A 79 -18.56 -3.67 -7.81
N GLY A 80 -17.66 -2.90 -7.20
CA GLY A 80 -17.22 -3.11 -5.82
C GLY A 80 -16.41 -4.37 -5.56
N LYS A 81 -15.90 -5.05 -6.61
CA LYS A 81 -15.11 -6.28 -6.47
C LYS A 81 -13.78 -6.16 -7.20
N VAL A 82 -12.73 -6.71 -6.60
CA VAL A 82 -11.44 -6.85 -7.27
C VAL A 82 -11.58 -7.88 -8.39
N THR A 83 -11.44 -7.45 -9.65
CA THR A 83 -11.53 -8.30 -10.84
C THR A 83 -10.18 -8.65 -11.44
N TYR A 84 -9.15 -7.89 -11.08
CA TYR A 84 -7.77 -8.13 -11.50
C TYR A 84 -6.84 -7.68 -10.39
N SER A 85 -5.77 -8.44 -10.18
CA SER A 85 -4.70 -8.07 -9.28
C SER A 85 -3.37 -8.60 -9.81
N ALA A 86 -2.31 -7.84 -9.60
CA ALA A 86 -0.95 -8.18 -9.96
C ALA A 86 0.04 -7.54 -8.99
N ASP A 87 1.20 -8.17 -8.83
CA ASP A 87 2.33 -7.65 -8.08
C ASP A 87 3.57 -7.61 -8.95
N GLU A 88 4.21 -6.45 -8.97
CA GLU A 88 5.42 -6.20 -9.73
C GLU A 88 6.58 -5.98 -8.78
N ALA A 89 7.72 -6.63 -9.04
CA ALA A 89 8.92 -6.56 -8.21
C ALA A 89 9.63 -5.21 -8.40
N THR A 90 8.99 -4.12 -7.96
CA THR A 90 9.54 -2.77 -7.95
C THR A 90 8.91 -1.91 -6.87
N GLY A 91 9.68 -1.04 -6.22
CA GLY A 91 9.14 -0.14 -5.20
C GLY A 91 10.18 0.85 -4.68
N GLY A 92 9.96 1.32 -3.45
CA GLY A 92 10.83 2.21 -2.68
C GLY A 92 12.31 1.83 -2.64
N HIS A 93 12.62 0.53 -2.71
CA HIS A 93 13.98 0.00 -2.68
C HIS A 93 14.76 0.36 -3.96
N HIS A 94 14.12 0.33 -5.12
CA HIS A 94 14.75 0.76 -6.37
C HIS A 94 15.09 2.24 -6.36
N ILE A 95 14.25 3.07 -5.73
CA ILE A 95 14.53 4.49 -5.54
C ILE A 95 15.79 4.67 -4.68
N SER A 96 15.90 3.93 -3.59
CA SER A 96 17.09 3.98 -2.71
C SER A 96 18.35 3.45 -3.39
N LEU A 97 18.24 2.41 -4.22
CA LEU A 97 19.35 1.90 -5.04
C LEU A 97 19.83 2.93 -6.07
N THR A 98 18.90 3.60 -6.77
CA THR A 98 19.25 4.67 -7.72
C THR A 98 19.96 5.82 -7.02
N LEU A 99 19.50 6.21 -5.82
CA LEU A 99 20.16 7.24 -5.02
C LEU A 99 21.54 6.82 -4.52
N ALA A 100 21.67 5.58 -4.03
CA ALA A 100 22.94 5.02 -3.58
C ALA A 100 23.98 5.04 -4.72
N GLY A 101 23.58 4.60 -5.93
CA GLY A 101 24.43 4.63 -7.11
C GLY A 101 24.80 6.06 -7.56
N ASN A 102 23.83 6.97 -7.58
CA ASN A 102 24.04 8.37 -7.95
C ASN A 102 25.01 9.09 -7.00
N ARG A 103 24.85 8.87 -5.68
CA ARG A 103 25.62 9.57 -4.64
C ARG A 103 26.86 8.82 -4.16
N ARG A 104 27.03 7.56 -4.57
CA ARG A 104 28.12 6.67 -4.12
C ARG A 104 28.15 6.48 -2.60
N ILE A 105 26.97 6.33 -2.00
CA ILE A 105 26.78 6.11 -0.56
C ILE A 105 26.20 4.70 -0.32
N PRO A 106 26.37 4.13 0.89
CA PRO A 106 25.70 2.89 1.26
C PRO A 106 24.17 2.98 1.12
N LEU A 107 23.53 1.84 0.84
CA LEU A 107 22.08 1.78 0.64
C LEU A 107 21.28 2.30 1.84
N GLU A 108 21.74 2.00 3.06
CA GLU A 108 21.09 2.45 4.29
C GLU A 108 21.13 3.98 4.41
N GLU A 109 22.26 4.61 4.07
CA GLU A 109 22.40 6.06 4.03
C GLU A 109 21.50 6.67 2.93
N ALA A 110 21.39 6.02 1.77
CA ALA A 110 20.49 6.45 0.71
C ALA A 110 19.01 6.39 1.10
N GLU A 111 18.58 5.36 1.85
CA GLU A 111 17.21 5.26 2.38
C GLU A 111 16.90 6.40 3.35
N GLN A 112 17.83 6.74 4.24
CA GLN A 112 17.69 7.87 5.16
C GLN A 112 17.66 9.21 4.40
N TYR A 113 18.54 9.35 3.40
CA TYR A 113 18.60 10.53 2.55
C TYR A 113 17.29 10.74 1.79
N LYS A 114 16.73 9.67 1.22
CA LYS A 114 15.46 9.67 0.48
C LYS A 114 14.32 10.25 1.31
N ARG A 115 14.23 9.85 2.58
CA ARG A 115 13.16 10.28 3.50
C ARG A 115 13.29 11.75 3.91
N SER A 116 14.52 12.24 4.03
CA SER A 116 14.80 13.58 4.56
C SER A 116 14.88 14.67 3.47
N ASN A 117 15.16 14.29 2.23
CA ASN A 117 15.45 15.23 1.12
C ASN A 117 14.53 15.02 -0.08
N ALA A 118 13.26 14.70 0.17
CA ALA A 118 12.32 14.24 -0.86
C ALA A 118 12.23 15.18 -2.07
N GLN A 119 12.19 16.51 -1.90
CA GLN A 119 12.13 17.43 -3.04
C GLN A 119 13.43 17.43 -3.89
N GLU A 120 14.59 17.40 -3.24
CA GLU A 120 15.90 17.49 -3.91
C GLU A 120 16.19 16.26 -4.78
N ILE A 121 15.75 15.08 -4.33
CA ILE A 121 16.06 13.82 -5.01
C ILE A 121 15.28 13.63 -6.31
N TRP A 122 14.22 14.40 -6.55
CA TRP A 122 13.28 14.17 -7.67
C TRP A 122 13.97 14.00 -9.04
N PRO A 123 14.91 14.86 -9.48
CA PRO A 123 15.56 14.70 -10.78
C PRO A 123 16.30 13.37 -10.94
N VAL A 124 16.81 12.81 -9.85
CA VAL A 124 17.55 11.55 -9.83
C VAL A 124 16.60 10.35 -9.83
N VAL A 125 15.50 10.44 -9.10
CA VAL A 125 14.59 9.29 -8.87
C VAL A 125 13.41 9.24 -9.83
N LYS A 126 13.11 10.34 -10.53
CA LYS A 126 12.02 10.44 -11.51
C LYS A 126 12.01 9.28 -12.52
N PRO A 127 13.14 8.83 -13.12
CA PRO A 127 13.12 7.72 -14.06
C PRO A 127 12.60 6.41 -13.47
N VAL A 128 12.78 6.19 -12.16
CA VAL A 128 12.27 5.01 -11.45
C VAL A 128 10.74 5.06 -11.36
N TYR A 129 10.17 6.24 -11.11
CA TYR A 129 8.73 6.45 -11.11
C TYR A 129 8.13 6.40 -12.52
N GLU A 130 8.82 6.92 -13.54
CA GLU A 130 8.40 6.79 -14.94
C GLU A 130 8.29 5.32 -15.34
N LYS A 131 9.28 4.50 -14.95
CA LYS A 131 9.24 3.03 -15.12
C LYS A 131 8.03 2.40 -14.41
N MET A 132 7.75 2.79 -13.17
CA MET A 132 6.61 2.27 -12.41
C MET A 132 5.28 2.66 -13.05
N ALA A 133 5.14 3.91 -13.52
CA ALA A 133 3.95 4.36 -14.22
C ALA A 133 3.73 3.60 -15.54
N GLU A 134 4.80 3.25 -16.26
CA GLU A 134 4.68 2.42 -17.47
C GLU A 134 4.31 0.97 -17.15
N ILE A 135 4.80 0.42 -16.05
CA ILE A 135 4.33 -0.88 -15.54
C ILE A 135 2.83 -0.83 -15.28
N VAL A 136 2.36 0.17 -14.54
CA VAL A 136 0.93 0.37 -14.24
C VAL A 136 0.13 0.48 -15.54
N ALA A 137 0.61 1.25 -16.52
CA ALA A 137 -0.07 1.43 -17.80
C ALA A 137 -0.39 0.11 -18.51
N ARG A 138 0.57 -0.82 -18.52
CA ARG A 138 0.37 -2.16 -19.11
C ARG A 138 -0.69 -2.98 -18.38
N HIS A 139 -0.81 -2.82 -17.06
CA HIS A 139 -1.78 -3.57 -16.25
C HIS A 139 -3.21 -3.02 -16.37
N ILE A 140 -3.35 -1.71 -16.55
CA ILE A 140 -4.66 -1.05 -16.63
C ILE A 140 -5.20 -0.95 -18.08
N GLU A 141 -4.38 -1.28 -19.08
CA GLU A 141 -4.77 -1.23 -20.49
C GLU A 141 -6.02 -2.09 -20.75
N GLY A 142 -7.02 -1.50 -21.41
CA GLY A 142 -8.28 -2.18 -21.73
C GLY A 142 -9.22 -2.45 -20.54
N GLN A 143 -8.83 -2.08 -19.31
CA GLN A 143 -9.65 -2.32 -18.12
C GLN A 143 -10.81 -1.32 -17.97
N GLY A 144 -10.77 -0.20 -18.71
CA GLY A 144 -11.84 0.82 -18.72
C GLY A 144 -12.13 1.40 -17.33
N ILE A 145 -11.09 1.70 -16.55
CA ILE A 145 -11.23 2.39 -15.25
C ILE A 145 -11.38 3.90 -15.46
N ALA A 146 -12.02 4.58 -14.52
CA ALA A 146 -12.18 6.04 -14.49
C ALA A 146 -11.26 6.70 -13.46
N ASP A 147 -11.04 6.03 -12.34
CA ASP A 147 -10.24 6.52 -11.21
C ASP A 147 -8.96 5.69 -11.03
N LEU A 148 -7.88 6.34 -10.63
CA LEU A 148 -6.62 5.70 -10.26
C LEU A 148 -6.16 6.20 -8.88
N TRP A 149 -6.21 5.32 -7.89
CA TRP A 149 -5.83 5.60 -6.51
C TRP A 149 -4.40 5.17 -6.23
N LEU A 150 -3.59 6.09 -5.73
CA LEU A 150 -2.19 5.84 -5.37
C LEU A 150 -2.06 5.58 -3.86
N ALA A 151 -1.49 4.44 -3.52
CA ALA A 151 -1.24 3.96 -2.17
C ALA A 151 0.25 3.71 -1.92
N GLY A 152 0.61 3.57 -0.64
CA GLY A 152 1.96 3.18 -0.26
C GLY A 152 2.88 4.37 -0.01
N GLY A 153 3.93 4.12 0.76
CA GLY A 153 4.86 5.15 1.22
C GLY A 153 5.69 5.75 0.10
N SER A 154 5.98 4.99 -0.97
CA SER A 154 6.76 5.52 -2.09
C SER A 154 5.97 6.55 -2.90
N CYS A 155 4.63 6.49 -2.90
CA CYS A 155 3.79 7.51 -3.54
C CYS A 155 3.85 8.88 -2.85
N MET A 156 4.37 8.98 -1.62
CA MET A 156 4.51 10.25 -0.90
C MET A 156 5.65 11.14 -1.41
N GLN A 157 6.45 10.67 -2.36
CA GLN A 157 7.50 11.46 -2.99
C GLN A 157 6.91 12.65 -3.76
N PRO A 158 7.34 13.90 -3.47
CA PRO A 158 6.94 15.07 -4.25
C PRO A 158 7.25 14.88 -5.74
N GLY A 159 6.26 15.18 -6.59
CA GLY A 159 6.32 15.01 -8.05
C GLY A 159 5.61 13.76 -8.58
N VAL A 160 5.35 12.75 -7.74
CA VAL A 160 4.68 11.51 -8.16
C VAL A 160 3.27 11.77 -8.69
N GLU A 161 2.47 12.56 -7.97
CA GLU A 161 1.11 12.86 -8.38
C GLU A 161 1.05 13.53 -9.76
N ALA A 162 1.93 14.51 -10.01
CA ALA A 162 2.03 15.20 -11.29
C ALA A 162 2.49 14.25 -12.40
N LEU A 163 3.45 13.37 -12.12
CA LEU A 163 3.93 12.36 -13.07
C LEU A 163 2.80 11.40 -13.47
N PHE A 164 2.02 10.90 -12.51
CA PHE A 164 0.91 10.00 -12.78
C PHE A 164 -0.23 10.71 -13.53
N ARG A 165 -0.60 11.94 -13.15
CA ARG A 165 -1.57 12.74 -13.91
C ARG A 165 -1.13 12.98 -15.35
N GLN A 166 0.15 13.23 -15.57
CA GLN A 166 0.69 13.39 -16.91
C GLN A 166 0.64 12.07 -17.71
N ARG A 167 0.92 10.94 -17.08
CA ARG A 167 0.91 9.63 -17.73
C ARG A 167 -0.51 9.12 -18.04
N PHE A 168 -1.49 9.51 -17.24
CA PHE A 168 -2.87 9.05 -17.29
C PHE A 168 -3.86 10.23 -17.39
N PRO A 169 -3.82 11.02 -18.47
CA PRO A 169 -4.63 12.24 -18.59
C PRO A 169 -6.15 11.99 -18.63
N GLU A 170 -6.56 10.79 -19.05
CA GLU A 170 -7.97 10.37 -19.13
C GLU A 170 -8.52 9.87 -17.79
N LEU A 171 -7.66 9.69 -16.77
CA LEU A 171 -8.04 9.15 -15.46
C LEU A 171 -8.06 10.24 -14.40
N GLN A 172 -8.99 10.13 -13.45
CA GLN A 172 -8.90 10.90 -12.21
C GLN A 172 -7.88 10.25 -11.28
N VAL A 173 -6.71 10.87 -11.16
CA VAL A 173 -5.64 10.38 -10.28
C VAL A 173 -5.79 10.97 -8.88
N HIS A 174 -5.95 10.08 -7.91
CA HIS A 174 -6.11 10.39 -6.48
C HIS A 174 -4.86 9.98 -5.70
N LEU A 175 -4.23 10.95 -5.03
CA LEU A 175 -3.15 10.69 -4.07
C LEU A 175 -3.56 11.23 -2.68
N PRO A 176 -4.03 10.36 -1.77
CA PRO A 176 -4.31 10.77 -0.41
C PRO A 176 -3.06 11.32 0.30
N GLN A 177 -3.23 12.36 1.13
CA GLN A 177 -2.15 13.03 1.86
C GLN A 177 -1.28 12.06 2.68
N HIS A 178 -1.88 10.99 3.19
CA HIS A 178 -1.23 9.97 3.99
C HIS A 178 -1.33 8.58 3.33
N SER A 179 -0.93 8.46 2.07
CA SER A 179 -1.01 7.22 1.27
C SER A 179 -0.34 6.00 1.94
N LEU A 180 0.70 6.21 2.76
CA LEU A 180 1.34 5.15 3.55
C LEU A 180 0.38 4.42 4.51
N PHE A 181 -0.63 5.12 5.02
CA PHE A 181 -1.56 4.55 6.00
C PHE A 181 -2.83 3.98 5.38
N MET A 182 -3.02 4.10 4.06
CA MET A 182 -4.26 3.67 3.41
C MET A 182 -4.51 2.16 3.59
N THR A 183 -3.54 1.31 3.24
CA THR A 183 -3.66 -0.15 3.38
C THR A 183 -3.77 -0.59 4.85
N PRO A 184 -2.91 -0.13 5.79
CA PRO A 184 -3.08 -0.43 7.21
C PRO A 184 -4.43 -0.01 7.80
N LEU A 185 -4.94 1.17 7.42
CA LEU A 185 -6.24 1.68 7.89
C LEU A 185 -7.39 0.84 7.34
N ALA A 186 -7.32 0.46 6.07
CA ALA A 186 -8.30 -0.40 5.43
C ALA A 186 -8.42 -1.76 6.13
N ILE A 187 -7.29 -2.38 6.46
CA ILE A 187 -7.25 -3.64 7.22
C ILE A 187 -7.89 -3.47 8.59
N ALA A 188 -7.50 -2.42 9.33
CA ALA A 188 -8.06 -2.15 10.65
C ALA A 188 -9.58 -1.90 10.61
N ASN A 189 -10.06 -1.15 9.61
CA ASN A 189 -11.49 -0.88 9.42
C ASN A 189 -12.28 -2.17 9.13
N SER A 190 -11.72 -3.08 8.33
CA SER A 190 -12.36 -4.37 8.03
C SER A 190 -12.61 -5.21 9.28
N GLY A 191 -11.69 -5.14 10.26
CA GLY A 191 -11.84 -5.80 11.56
C GLY A 191 -12.96 -5.21 12.41
N ARG A 192 -13.17 -3.88 12.35
CA ARG A 192 -14.21 -3.19 13.11
C ARG A 192 -15.62 -3.55 12.63
N ALA A 193 -15.87 -3.52 11.33
CA ALA A 193 -17.19 -3.78 10.75
C ALA A 193 -17.72 -5.18 11.12
N LYS A 194 -16.82 -6.17 11.24
CA LYS A 194 -17.18 -7.53 11.64
C LYS A 194 -17.38 -7.68 13.15
N ALA A 195 -16.59 -6.95 13.97
CA ALA A 195 -16.81 -6.91 15.41
C ALA A 195 -18.18 -6.28 15.74
N GLU A 196 -18.55 -5.17 15.08
CA GLU A 196 -19.87 -4.54 15.24
C GLU A 196 -21.01 -5.49 14.82
N GLY A 197 -20.81 -6.32 13.80
CA GLY A 197 -21.77 -7.38 13.42
C GLY A 197 -21.87 -8.55 14.41
N LEU A 198 -20.77 -8.88 15.11
CA LEU A 198 -20.73 -9.92 16.15
C LEU A 198 -21.39 -9.49 17.48
N TYR A 199 -21.45 -8.18 17.75
CA TYR A 199 -22.14 -7.61 18.91
C TYR A 199 -23.56 -7.10 18.60
N ALA A 200 -24.02 -7.23 17.35
CA ALA A 200 -25.37 -6.88 16.90
C ALA A 200 -26.32 -8.09 16.81
N SER A 201 -25.89 -9.28 17.28
CA SER A 201 -26.69 -10.51 17.35
C SER A 201 -27.02 -10.92 18.79
#